data_AF-F2CS56-F1
#
_entry.id   AF-F2CS56-F1
#
_cell.length_a   1.000
_cell.length_b   1.000
_cell.length_c   1.000
_cell.angle_alpha   90.00
_cell.angle_beta   90.00
_cell.angle_gamma   90.00
#
_symmetry.space_group_name_H-M   'P 1'
#
loop_
_entity.id
_entity.type
_entity.pdbx_description
1 polymer ?
#
loop_
_entity_poly.entity_id
_entity_poly.type
_entity_poly.pdbx_seq_one_letter_code
_entity_poly.pdbx_strand_id
1 'polypeptide(L)'
;WLSTIIKHYSTLVQLLYQGNKSTGDNFDGVPNIDHTQPFVRKDIIEWLIWLRETIGFQDFRFDFTKGYASKFVKEYIEESKPLFAVGEYWDSCEYAPPDNHLSYNQDKHRQRIINWIDSTGGLCAAFDFTTKGILQEAVKGELWRLRDPEEKPPGVMGWWPSRSVTFIENHDTGSTQGHWPFPPDHVMEGYAYILTHPGIPTVFYDHFFDWGDSFHDEIAKLMEIRKSQDIHSRSAVKILEASSNLYSAIIDDKLCMKIGEGSWCPSGPEWKLAACGDRYAVWHK
;
A
#
# COMPACT_ATOMS: atom_id res chain seq x y z
N TRP A 1 7.10 7.66 14.59
CA TRP A 1 7.41 7.05 13.28
C TRP A 1 8.02 8.13 12.39
N LEU A 2 9.28 8.00 11.98
CA LEU A 2 9.98 9.06 11.22
C LEU A 2 9.43 9.14 9.78
N SER A 3 8.35 9.91 9.55
CA SER A 3 7.78 10.20 8.23
C SER A 3 8.37 11.47 7.58
N THR A 4 9.51 11.98 8.05
CA THR A 4 10.02 13.30 7.63
C THR A 4 11.52 13.28 7.41
N ILE A 5 12.01 12.26 6.72
CA ILE A 5 13.45 12.10 6.53
C ILE A 5 13.89 12.87 5.27
N ILE A 6 13.21 12.79 4.12
CA ILE A 6 13.52 13.63 2.93
C ILE A 6 12.57 14.84 2.85
N LYS A 7 12.31 15.53 3.97
CA LYS A 7 11.57 16.80 3.95
C LYS A 7 12.42 17.99 4.38
N HIS A 8 13.53 17.77 5.08
CA HIS A 8 14.35 18.83 5.65
C HIS A 8 15.85 18.52 5.52
N TYR A 9 16.39 18.77 4.32
CA TYR A 9 17.80 19.12 4.15
C TYR A 9 17.85 20.49 3.48
N SER A 10 17.75 21.54 4.28
CA SER A 10 18.06 22.90 3.87
C SER A 10 18.89 23.52 4.98
N THR A 11 20.20 23.53 4.79
CA THR A 11 21.06 24.45 5.50
C THR A 11 22.15 24.94 4.56
N LEU A 12 22.06 26.23 4.26
CA LEU A 12 23.14 27.11 3.77
C LEU A 12 23.73 26.82 2.38
N VAL A 13 23.00 27.18 1.31
CA VAL A 13 23.62 27.85 0.13
C VAL A 13 22.67 28.92 -0.40
N GLN A 14 22.75 30.12 0.16
CA GLN A 14 22.10 31.31 -0.37
C GLN A 14 23.10 32.10 -1.23
N LEU A 15 23.58 31.51 -2.33
CA LEU A 15 24.46 32.18 -3.29
C LEU A 15 24.17 31.68 -4.72
N LEU A 16 23.45 32.49 -5.51
CA LEU A 16 23.57 32.63 -6.98
C LEU A 16 23.28 31.43 -7.93
N TYR A 17 22.56 30.37 -7.53
CA TYR A 17 22.16 29.32 -8.47
C TYR A 17 20.64 29.17 -8.57
N GLN A 18 20.08 29.40 -9.76
CA GLN A 18 18.73 28.96 -10.09
C GLN A 18 18.76 27.44 -10.31
N GLY A 19 17.90 26.70 -9.63
CA GLY A 19 17.71 25.26 -9.86
C GLY A 19 17.18 24.98 -11.27
N ASN A 20 17.42 23.78 -11.78
CA ASN A 20 16.81 23.34 -13.03
C ASN A 20 15.29 23.18 -12.89
N LYS A 21 14.61 23.00 -14.03
CA LYS A 21 13.17 22.69 -14.03
C LYS A 21 12.89 21.44 -13.21
N SER A 22 11.78 21.46 -12.46
CA SER A 22 11.32 20.29 -11.71
C SER A 22 11.16 19.08 -12.61
N THR A 23 11.44 17.91 -12.06
CA THR A 23 11.30 16.61 -12.73
C THR A 23 10.03 15.87 -12.31
N GLY A 24 9.21 16.49 -11.46
CA GLY A 24 7.94 15.96 -10.97
C GLY A 24 7.02 17.09 -10.49
N ASP A 25 5.99 16.73 -9.74
CA ASP A 25 5.03 17.67 -9.17
C ASP A 25 5.70 18.57 -8.12
N ASN A 26 5.26 19.82 -8.00
CA ASN A 26 5.77 20.69 -6.95
C ASN A 26 4.94 20.48 -5.68
N PHE A 27 5.62 20.44 -4.53
CA PHE A 27 4.97 20.61 -3.23
C PHE A 27 4.98 22.09 -2.86
N ASP A 28 3.80 22.67 -2.71
CA ASP A 28 3.65 24.08 -2.34
C ASP A 28 3.96 24.30 -0.85
N GLY A 29 4.50 25.47 -0.52
CA GLY A 29 4.80 25.86 0.87
C GLY A 29 6.21 25.53 1.37
N VAL A 30 7.03 24.81 0.59
CA VAL A 30 8.47 24.58 0.87
C VAL A 30 9.31 24.62 -0.42
N PRO A 31 10.63 24.83 -0.32
CA PRO A 31 11.53 24.68 -1.48
C PRO A 31 11.55 23.24 -2.01
N ASN A 32 11.45 23.09 -3.34
CA ASN A 32 11.55 21.80 -4.03
C ASN A 32 13.02 21.56 -4.42
N ILE A 33 13.58 20.40 -4.06
CA ILE A 33 14.99 20.08 -4.26
C ILE A 33 15.25 19.69 -5.73
N ASP A 34 16.30 20.26 -6.34
CA ASP A 34 16.72 19.91 -7.70
C ASP A 34 17.60 18.64 -7.70
N HIS A 35 16.95 17.48 -7.78
CA HIS A 35 17.62 16.17 -7.86
C HIS A 35 18.43 15.98 -9.16
N THR A 36 18.34 16.87 -10.15
CA THR A 36 19.18 16.78 -11.37
C THR A 36 20.63 17.17 -11.09
N GLN A 37 20.90 17.91 -10.01
CA GLN A 37 22.25 18.30 -9.61
C GLN A 37 23.02 17.10 -9.02
N PRO A 38 24.22 16.76 -9.53
CA PRO A 38 25.00 15.64 -9.00
C PRO A 38 25.37 15.78 -7.52
N PHE A 39 25.66 17.00 -7.05
CA PHE A 39 26.01 17.22 -5.64
C PHE A 39 24.83 16.94 -4.71
N VAL A 40 23.60 17.33 -5.09
CA VAL A 40 22.38 17.02 -4.33
C VAL A 40 22.21 15.52 -4.17
N ARG A 41 22.36 14.76 -5.25
CA ARG A 41 22.21 13.30 -5.19
C ARG A 41 23.29 12.66 -4.35
N LYS A 42 24.54 13.11 -4.50
CA LYS A 42 25.67 12.65 -3.69
C LYS A 42 25.40 12.86 -2.20
N ASP A 43 24.97 14.05 -1.79
CA ASP A 43 24.72 14.37 -0.38
C ASP A 43 23.56 13.53 0.18
N ILE A 44 22.49 13.33 -0.58
CA ILE A 44 21.38 12.46 -0.20
C ILE A 44 21.86 11.00 -0.03
N ILE A 45 22.67 10.49 -0.97
CA ILE A 45 23.21 9.13 -0.91
C ILE A 45 24.09 8.95 0.33
N GLU A 46 25.01 9.87 0.59
CA GLU A 46 25.88 9.82 1.77
C GLU A 46 25.06 9.82 3.07
N TRP A 47 24.00 10.61 3.13
CA TRP A 47 23.13 10.63 4.28
C TRP A 47 22.24 9.37 4.42
N LEU A 48 21.75 8.80 3.32
CA LEU A 48 21.05 7.51 3.35
C LEU A 48 21.98 6.39 3.85
N ILE A 49 23.24 6.37 3.38
CA ILE A 49 24.26 5.43 3.88
C ILE A 49 24.50 5.66 5.37
N TRP A 50 24.64 6.91 5.82
CA TRP A 50 24.80 7.23 7.23
C TRP A 50 23.62 6.77 8.09
N LEU A 51 22.37 6.94 7.62
CA LEU A 51 21.18 6.41 8.31
C LEU A 51 21.26 4.89 8.49
N ARG A 52 21.78 4.16 7.50
CA ARG A 52 21.90 2.70 7.60
C ARG A 52 23.06 2.25 8.47
N GLU A 53 24.25 2.76 8.20
CA GLU A 53 25.48 2.29 8.82
C GLU A 53 25.70 2.84 10.22
N THR A 54 25.19 4.04 10.52
CA THR A 54 25.39 4.70 11.81
C THR A 54 24.16 4.66 12.70
N ILE A 55 22.97 4.94 12.16
CA ILE A 55 21.73 4.98 12.96
C ILE A 55 21.05 3.60 13.06
N GLY A 56 21.27 2.73 12.06
CA GLY A 56 20.74 1.36 12.04
C GLY A 56 19.42 1.20 11.29
N PHE A 57 19.01 2.18 10.46
CA PHE A 57 17.90 1.97 9.54
C PHE A 57 18.24 0.87 8.52
N GLN A 58 17.30 0.00 8.19
CA GLN A 58 17.54 -1.06 7.20
C GLN A 58 16.90 -0.76 5.85
N ASP A 59 15.80 0.00 5.88
CA ASP A 59 14.84 0.17 4.79
C ASP A 59 14.43 1.63 4.64
N PHE A 60 13.90 1.99 3.48
CA PHE A 60 13.44 3.36 3.20
C PHE A 60 12.01 3.43 2.67
N ARG A 61 11.24 4.37 3.24
CA ARG A 61 9.99 4.86 2.65
C ARG A 61 10.25 6.21 2.00
N PHE A 62 10.18 6.27 0.68
CA PHE A 62 10.34 7.50 -0.08
C PHE A 62 9.02 8.27 -0.07
N ASP A 63 9.07 9.48 0.49
CA ASP A 63 7.94 10.42 0.58
C ASP A 63 7.68 11.09 -0.78
N PHE A 64 6.41 11.37 -1.06
CA PHE A 64 5.96 12.20 -2.19
C PHE A 64 6.72 11.90 -3.51
N THR A 65 6.73 10.63 -3.94
CA THR A 65 7.58 10.19 -5.07
C THR A 65 7.08 10.64 -6.45
N LYS A 66 5.99 11.41 -6.49
CA LYS A 66 5.58 12.19 -7.66
C LYS A 66 6.40 13.47 -7.81
N GLY A 67 7.06 13.95 -6.76
CA GLY A 67 7.76 15.24 -6.77
C GLY A 67 9.09 15.25 -7.50
N TYR A 68 9.62 14.08 -7.88
CA TYR A 68 10.91 13.95 -8.54
C TYR A 68 10.97 12.68 -9.39
N ALA A 69 11.81 12.68 -10.42
CA ALA A 69 11.92 11.54 -11.32
C ALA A 69 12.38 10.27 -10.59
N SER A 70 11.66 9.17 -10.81
CA SER A 70 11.89 7.84 -10.21
C SER A 70 13.29 7.26 -10.49
N LYS A 71 13.98 7.70 -11.56
CA LYS A 71 15.38 7.34 -11.80
C LYS A 71 16.32 7.76 -10.66
N PHE A 72 15.98 8.80 -9.90
CA PHE A 72 16.75 9.22 -8.74
C PHE A 72 16.51 8.28 -7.55
N VAL A 73 15.27 7.81 -7.35
CA VAL A 73 14.97 6.74 -6.38
C VAL A 73 15.78 5.49 -6.68
N LYS A 74 15.89 5.11 -7.96
CA LYS A 74 16.76 4.01 -8.40
C LYS A 74 18.21 4.21 -7.94
N GLU A 75 18.81 5.35 -8.29
CA GLU A 75 20.18 5.70 -7.91
C GLU A 75 20.37 5.66 -6.39
N TYR A 76 19.42 6.21 -5.62
CA TYR A 76 19.46 6.16 -4.16
C TYR A 76 19.45 4.73 -3.62
N ILE A 77 18.62 3.84 -4.17
CA ILE A 77 18.57 2.44 -3.75
C ILE A 77 19.84 1.69 -4.15
N GLU A 78 20.34 1.89 -5.37
CA GLU A 78 21.56 1.22 -5.87
C GLU A 78 22.79 1.55 -5.03
N GLU A 79 22.93 2.82 -4.63
CA GLU A 79 24.09 3.28 -3.87
C GLU A 79 23.94 3.02 -2.37
N SER A 80 22.76 3.30 -1.78
CA SER A 80 22.55 3.13 -0.34
C SER A 80 22.17 1.72 0.08
N LYS A 81 21.77 0.83 -0.86
CA LYS A 81 21.55 -0.62 -0.69
C LYS A 81 20.62 -1.05 0.48
N PRO A 82 19.45 -0.42 0.70
CA PRO A 82 18.49 -0.86 1.72
C PRO A 82 18.04 -2.31 1.50
N LEU A 83 17.53 -2.99 2.53
CA LEU A 83 16.96 -4.34 2.36
C LEU A 83 15.62 -4.28 1.62
N PHE A 84 14.86 -3.21 1.84
CA PHE A 84 13.58 -2.93 1.25
C PHE A 84 13.38 -1.42 1.02
N ALA A 85 12.63 -1.09 -0.03
CA ALA A 85 12.26 0.28 -0.32
C ALA A 85 10.81 0.34 -0.81
N VAL A 86 10.06 1.34 -0.35
CA VAL A 86 8.70 1.63 -0.80
C VAL A 86 8.52 3.11 -1.10
N GLY A 87 7.90 3.44 -2.24
CA GLY A 87 7.53 4.80 -2.59
C GLY A 87 6.06 5.12 -2.37
N GLU A 88 5.80 6.34 -1.92
CA GLU A 88 4.47 6.95 -1.95
C GLU A 88 4.22 7.63 -3.30
N TYR A 89 3.84 6.83 -4.29
CA TYR A 89 3.29 7.34 -5.54
C TYR A 89 1.77 7.46 -5.39
N TRP A 90 1.30 8.58 -4.83
CA TRP A 90 -0.12 8.84 -4.65
C TRP A 90 -0.64 9.78 -5.73
N ASP A 91 -1.44 9.23 -6.65
CA ASP A 91 -2.08 9.99 -7.73
C ASP A 91 -3.60 9.88 -7.65
N SER A 92 -4.32 10.72 -8.39
CA SER A 92 -5.79 10.70 -8.37
C SER A 92 -6.33 9.45 -9.04
N CYS A 93 -7.26 8.74 -8.37
CA CYS A 93 -8.02 7.66 -8.98
C CYS A 93 -8.92 8.17 -10.13
N GLU A 94 -9.44 7.24 -10.93
CA GLU A 94 -10.38 7.57 -12.01
C GLU A 94 -11.80 7.68 -11.45
N TYR A 95 -12.44 8.84 -11.61
CA TYR A 95 -13.81 9.11 -11.16
C TYR A 95 -14.70 9.41 -12.36
N ALA A 96 -15.95 8.95 -12.30
CA ALA A 96 -16.93 9.17 -13.37
C ALA A 96 -17.98 10.23 -12.96
N PRO A 97 -18.34 11.17 -13.86
CA PRO A 97 -19.48 12.06 -13.65
C PRO A 97 -20.81 11.29 -13.70
N PRO A 98 -21.91 11.82 -13.11
CA PRO A 98 -22.03 13.14 -12.50
C PRO A 98 -21.66 13.21 -11.01
N ASP A 99 -21.72 12.09 -10.28
CA ASP A 99 -21.58 12.10 -8.80
C ASP A 99 -20.14 11.90 -8.33
N ASN A 100 -19.17 11.95 -9.25
CA ASN A 100 -17.74 11.73 -8.99
C ASN A 100 -17.49 10.42 -8.23
N HIS A 101 -18.22 9.37 -8.58
CA HIS A 101 -18.06 8.04 -8.02
C HIS A 101 -16.83 7.35 -8.59
N LEU A 102 -16.15 6.55 -7.77
CA LEU A 102 -14.96 5.80 -8.19
C LEU A 102 -15.34 4.87 -9.35
N SER A 103 -14.66 5.03 -10.48
CA SER A 103 -14.87 4.16 -11.64
C SER A 103 -14.49 2.73 -11.26
N TYR A 104 -15.25 1.75 -11.73
CA TYR A 104 -14.93 0.33 -11.51
C TYR A 104 -13.53 -0.03 -12.06
N ASN A 105 -13.22 0.41 -13.28
CA ASN A 105 -11.91 0.21 -13.87
C ASN A 105 -10.91 1.28 -13.37
N GLN A 106 -9.87 0.84 -12.67
CA GLN A 106 -8.74 1.66 -12.21
C GLN A 106 -7.41 1.28 -12.87
N ASP A 107 -7.44 0.62 -14.04
CA ASP A 107 -6.25 0.15 -14.77
C ASP A 107 -5.28 1.29 -15.04
N LYS A 108 -5.78 2.46 -15.42
CA LYS A 108 -4.95 3.66 -15.61
C LYS A 108 -4.22 4.05 -14.33
N HIS A 109 -4.88 3.98 -13.18
CA HIS A 109 -4.28 4.31 -11.89
C HIS A 109 -3.20 3.28 -11.48
N ARG A 110 -3.51 1.97 -11.49
CA ARG A 110 -2.50 0.93 -11.22
C ARG A 110 -1.36 0.93 -12.24
N GLN A 111 -1.61 1.25 -13.51
CA GLN A 111 -0.56 1.36 -14.53
C GLN A 111 0.41 2.50 -14.24
N ARG A 112 -0.06 3.66 -13.75
CA ARG A 112 0.84 4.76 -13.38
C ARG A 112 1.78 4.36 -12.22
N ILE A 113 1.26 3.61 -11.25
CA ILE A 113 2.09 3.05 -10.17
C ILE A 113 3.10 2.03 -10.73
N ILE A 114 2.69 1.11 -11.61
CA ILE A 114 3.63 0.15 -12.24
C ILE A 114 4.71 0.88 -13.04
N ASN A 115 4.34 1.86 -13.86
CA ASN A 115 5.30 2.63 -14.65
C ASN A 115 6.33 3.32 -13.74
N TRP A 116 5.89 3.83 -12.59
CA TRP A 116 6.79 4.39 -11.60
C TRP A 116 7.73 3.32 -11.01
N ILE A 117 7.20 2.16 -10.60
CA ILE A 117 7.99 1.02 -10.11
C ILE A 117 9.04 0.59 -11.15
N ASP A 118 8.65 0.39 -12.41
CA ASP A 118 9.53 0.00 -13.51
C ASP A 118 10.65 1.03 -13.73
N SER A 119 10.31 2.31 -13.63
CA SER A 119 11.28 3.41 -13.77
C SER A 119 12.28 3.49 -12.59
N THR A 120 11.99 2.84 -11.46
CA THR A 120 12.98 2.60 -10.39
C THR A 120 13.90 1.40 -10.69
N GLY A 121 13.77 0.77 -11.87
CA GLY A 121 14.41 -0.51 -12.19
C GLY A 121 13.73 -1.71 -11.53
N GLY A 122 12.47 -1.55 -11.06
CA GLY A 122 11.78 -2.57 -10.27
C GLY A 122 12.41 -2.82 -8.90
N LEU A 123 13.28 -1.91 -8.42
CA LEU A 123 13.97 -2.02 -7.13
C LEU A 123 13.10 -1.55 -5.97
N CYS A 124 12.22 -0.57 -6.21
CA CYS A 124 11.31 -0.04 -5.20
C CYS A 124 9.92 -0.67 -5.33
N ALA A 125 9.30 -1.04 -4.21
CA ALA A 125 7.87 -1.29 -4.15
C ALA A 125 7.10 0.04 -4.11
N ALA A 126 5.78 0.01 -4.24
CA ALA A 126 4.94 1.19 -4.05
C ALA A 126 3.74 0.88 -3.17
N PHE A 127 3.25 1.91 -2.46
CA PHE A 127 1.96 1.82 -1.79
C PHE A 127 0.85 1.61 -2.81
N ASP A 128 0.00 0.63 -2.57
CA ASP A 128 -1.10 0.26 -3.45
C ASP A 128 -2.33 1.13 -3.19
N PHE A 129 -2.20 2.41 -3.57
CA PHE A 129 -3.29 3.37 -3.49
C PHE A 129 -4.50 2.93 -4.35
N THR A 130 -4.29 2.10 -5.37
CA THR A 130 -5.39 1.52 -6.16
C THR A 130 -6.23 0.58 -5.30
N THR A 131 -5.59 -0.37 -4.59
CA THR A 131 -6.30 -1.26 -3.65
C THR A 131 -6.96 -0.45 -2.54
N LYS A 132 -6.29 0.53 -1.93
CA LYS A 132 -6.87 1.41 -0.89
C LYS A 132 -8.16 2.07 -1.38
N GLY A 133 -8.12 2.73 -2.55
CA GLY A 133 -9.28 3.43 -3.10
C GLY A 133 -10.45 2.50 -3.43
N ILE A 134 -10.17 1.37 -4.07
CA ILE A 134 -11.22 0.41 -4.43
C ILE A 134 -11.82 -0.25 -3.20
N LEU A 135 -10.98 -0.72 -2.27
CA LEU A 135 -11.43 -1.44 -1.09
C LEU A 135 -12.31 -0.58 -0.19
N GLN A 136 -11.98 0.71 -0.06
CA GLN A 136 -12.77 1.69 0.69
C GLN A 136 -14.19 1.86 0.14
N GLU A 137 -14.39 1.83 -1.18
CA GLU A 137 -15.74 1.86 -1.76
C GLU A 137 -16.40 0.47 -1.74
N ALA A 138 -15.62 -0.59 -1.96
CA ALA A 138 -16.12 -1.96 -2.02
C ALA A 138 -16.81 -2.39 -0.72
N VAL A 139 -16.27 -2.05 0.44
CA VAL A 139 -16.86 -2.43 1.74
C VAL A 139 -18.21 -1.77 2.02
N LYS A 140 -18.61 -0.75 1.26
CA LYS A 140 -19.91 -0.06 1.39
C LYS A 140 -21.05 -0.79 0.65
N GLY A 141 -20.98 -2.12 0.56
CA GLY A 141 -21.96 -2.93 -0.19
C GLY A 141 -21.67 -3.03 -1.69
N GLU A 142 -20.42 -2.84 -2.12
CA GLU A 142 -19.99 -2.93 -3.51
C GLU A 142 -18.81 -3.90 -3.68
N LEU A 143 -18.83 -5.03 -2.94
CA LEU A 143 -17.72 -6.00 -2.92
C LEU A 143 -17.44 -6.65 -4.28
N TRP A 144 -18.36 -6.54 -5.24
CA TRP A 144 -18.16 -6.89 -6.65
C TRP A 144 -17.00 -6.12 -7.30
N ARG A 145 -16.61 -4.96 -6.75
CA ARG A 145 -15.44 -4.19 -7.19
C ARG A 145 -14.13 -4.94 -7.01
N LEU A 146 -14.05 -5.88 -6.08
CA LEU A 146 -12.81 -6.60 -5.71
C LEU A 146 -12.40 -7.71 -6.68
N ARG A 147 -13.05 -7.78 -7.85
CA ARG A 147 -12.68 -8.66 -8.95
C ARG A 147 -12.66 -7.85 -10.24
N ASP A 148 -11.53 -7.81 -10.92
CA ASP A 148 -11.41 -7.19 -12.24
C ASP A 148 -11.94 -8.13 -13.37
N PRO A 149 -12.04 -7.66 -14.63
CA PRO A 149 -12.52 -8.48 -15.74
C PRO A 149 -11.67 -9.72 -16.05
N GLU A 150 -10.44 -9.80 -15.54
CA GLU A 150 -9.54 -10.95 -15.66
C GLU A 150 -9.59 -11.87 -14.43
N GLU A 151 -10.60 -11.69 -13.57
CA GLU A 151 -10.81 -12.43 -12.32
C GLU A 151 -9.70 -12.24 -11.27
N LYS A 152 -8.93 -11.14 -11.36
CA LYS A 152 -7.83 -10.81 -10.43
C LYS A 152 -8.23 -9.69 -9.47
N PRO A 153 -7.48 -9.49 -8.36
CA PRO A 153 -7.60 -8.28 -7.57
C PRO A 153 -7.41 -7.02 -8.43
N PRO A 154 -8.23 -5.97 -8.26
CA PRO A 154 -8.26 -4.84 -9.17
C PRO A 154 -7.15 -3.79 -8.90
N GLY A 155 -6.40 -3.92 -7.81
CA GLY A 155 -5.30 -3.00 -7.47
C GLY A 155 -3.95 -3.39 -8.10
N VAL A 156 -2.85 -2.76 -7.64
CA VAL A 156 -1.49 -3.11 -8.09
C VAL A 156 -1.17 -4.57 -7.75
N MET A 157 -1.72 -5.08 -6.64
CA MET A 157 -1.54 -6.48 -6.23
C MET A 157 -2.03 -7.51 -7.26
N GLY A 158 -2.98 -7.16 -8.13
CA GLY A 158 -3.43 -8.06 -9.20
C GLY A 158 -2.46 -8.18 -10.37
N TRP A 159 -1.54 -7.23 -10.50
CA TRP A 159 -0.57 -7.17 -11.61
C TRP A 159 0.86 -7.45 -11.16
N TRP A 160 1.28 -6.87 -10.04
CA TRP A 160 2.64 -7.05 -9.50
C TRP A 160 2.64 -7.16 -7.96
N PRO A 161 2.16 -8.27 -7.39
CA PRO A 161 1.97 -8.40 -5.95
C PRO A 161 3.28 -8.28 -5.17
N SER A 162 4.42 -8.74 -5.70
CA SER A 162 5.72 -8.59 -5.01
C SER A 162 6.23 -7.14 -4.88
N ARG A 163 5.54 -6.18 -5.50
CA ARG A 163 5.83 -4.74 -5.45
C ARG A 163 4.65 -3.91 -4.94
N SER A 164 3.56 -4.54 -4.52
CA SER A 164 2.39 -3.90 -3.95
C SER A 164 2.50 -3.91 -2.42
N VAL A 165 2.59 -2.73 -1.82
CA VAL A 165 2.48 -2.53 -0.38
C VAL A 165 1.06 -2.10 -0.07
N THR A 166 0.23 -3.03 0.41
CA THR A 166 -1.18 -2.79 0.72
C THR A 166 -1.34 -2.21 2.11
N PHE A 167 -2.34 -1.35 2.31
CA PHE A 167 -2.60 -0.69 3.59
C PHE A 167 -4.06 -0.27 3.68
N ILE A 168 -4.56 -0.08 4.91
CA ILE A 168 -5.92 0.44 5.16
C ILE A 168 -5.88 1.94 5.43
N GLU A 169 -4.91 2.38 6.23
CA GLU A 169 -4.71 3.77 6.59
C GLU A 169 -3.22 4.12 6.70
N ASN A 170 -2.93 5.40 6.52
CA ASN A 170 -1.67 6.02 6.89
C ASN A 170 -1.95 7.36 7.60
N HIS A 171 -0.90 8.07 7.97
CA HIS A 171 -1.00 9.35 8.69
C HIS A 171 -1.63 10.52 7.89
N ASP A 172 -1.77 10.40 6.58
CA ASP A 172 -2.40 11.40 5.71
C ASP A 172 -3.87 11.03 5.41
N THR A 173 -4.11 9.77 5.04
CA THR A 173 -5.47 9.28 4.71
C THR A 173 -6.37 9.23 5.95
N GLY A 174 -5.78 8.92 7.11
CA GLY A 174 -6.47 8.76 8.39
C GLY A 174 -5.85 9.64 9.46
N SER A 175 -5.76 9.12 10.68
CA SER A 175 -5.27 9.87 11.85
C SER A 175 -5.95 11.24 11.98
N THR A 176 -5.23 12.27 12.42
CA THR A 176 -5.76 13.63 12.56
C THR A 176 -5.89 14.40 11.25
N GLN A 177 -5.30 13.93 10.14
CA GLN A 177 -5.42 14.59 8.84
C GLN A 177 -6.72 14.19 8.13
N GLY A 178 -7.03 12.90 8.13
CA GLY A 178 -8.31 12.36 7.66
C GLY A 178 -8.64 12.74 6.22
N HIS A 179 -7.64 12.83 5.34
CA HIS A 179 -7.85 13.27 3.95
C HIS A 179 -8.62 12.24 3.11
N TRP A 180 -8.51 10.96 3.43
CA TRP A 180 -9.17 9.89 2.70
C TRP A 180 -9.45 8.65 3.58
N PRO A 181 -10.28 8.80 4.63
CA PRO A 181 -10.43 7.80 5.67
C PRO A 181 -11.25 6.61 5.19
N PHE A 182 -10.82 5.41 5.58
CA PHE A 182 -11.50 4.15 5.42
C PHE A 182 -12.75 4.15 6.29
N PRO A 183 -13.87 3.53 5.86
CA PRO A 183 -15.08 3.49 6.66
C PRO A 183 -14.80 2.81 8.01
N PRO A 184 -14.99 3.49 9.15
CA PRO A 184 -14.49 3.02 10.46
C PRO A 184 -15.09 1.68 10.88
N ASP A 185 -16.38 1.45 10.57
CA ASP A 185 -17.07 0.20 10.86
C ASP A 185 -16.59 -0.98 9.99
N HIS A 186 -15.82 -0.72 8.93
CA HIS A 186 -15.37 -1.74 7.97
C HIS A 186 -13.86 -2.03 8.05
N VAL A 187 -13.14 -1.44 9.01
CA VAL A 187 -11.67 -1.55 9.11
C VAL A 187 -11.22 -3.02 9.21
N MET A 188 -11.94 -3.85 9.95
CA MET A 188 -11.60 -5.29 10.07
C MET A 188 -11.83 -6.08 8.78
N GLU A 189 -12.81 -5.69 7.93
CA GLU A 189 -12.95 -6.27 6.60
C GLU A 189 -11.74 -5.92 5.72
N GLY A 190 -11.26 -4.68 5.84
CA GLY A 190 -10.03 -4.24 5.21
C GLY A 190 -8.82 -5.06 5.63
N TYR A 191 -8.61 -5.24 6.94
CA TYR A 191 -7.51 -6.05 7.45
C TYR A 191 -7.61 -7.53 7.07
N ALA A 192 -8.81 -8.11 7.12
CA ALA A 192 -9.05 -9.46 6.64
C ALA A 192 -8.67 -9.60 5.16
N TYR A 193 -8.91 -8.58 4.33
CA TYR A 193 -8.46 -8.57 2.93
C TYR A 193 -6.93 -8.52 2.83
N ILE A 194 -6.29 -7.44 3.30
CA ILE A 194 -4.86 -7.22 3.03
C ILE A 194 -3.93 -8.21 3.74
N LEU A 195 -4.31 -8.74 4.91
CA LEU A 195 -3.47 -9.69 5.66
C LEU A 195 -3.59 -11.12 5.14
N THR A 196 -4.64 -11.46 4.39
CA THR A 196 -4.80 -12.79 3.79
C THR A 196 -4.34 -12.85 2.34
N HIS A 197 -4.32 -11.71 1.64
CA HIS A 197 -4.03 -11.63 0.21
C HIS A 197 -2.53 -11.53 -0.14
N PRO A 198 -2.16 -11.66 -1.44
CA PRO A 198 -0.81 -11.35 -1.90
C PRO A 198 -0.44 -9.87 -1.63
N GLY A 199 0.79 -9.47 -1.95
CA GLY A 199 1.30 -8.16 -1.55
C GLY A 199 1.96 -8.14 -0.17
N ILE A 200 2.38 -6.95 0.24
CA ILE A 200 3.12 -6.67 1.47
C ILE A 200 2.21 -5.80 2.36
N PRO A 201 1.39 -6.40 3.25
CA PRO A 201 0.46 -5.63 4.05
C PRO A 201 1.18 -4.76 5.09
N THR A 202 0.70 -3.53 5.25
CA THR A 202 1.12 -2.56 6.27
C THR A 202 -0.01 -2.35 7.25
N VAL A 203 0.27 -2.55 8.54
CA VAL A 203 -0.66 -2.30 9.64
C VAL A 203 -0.46 -0.88 10.15
N PHE A 204 -1.57 -0.17 10.38
CA PHE A 204 -1.55 1.21 10.81
C PHE A 204 -1.50 1.27 12.34
N TYR A 205 -0.72 2.20 12.89
CA TYR A 205 -0.45 2.27 14.32
C TYR A 205 -1.73 2.44 15.14
N ASP A 206 -2.55 3.45 14.80
CA ASP A 206 -3.73 3.81 15.59
C ASP A 206 -4.70 2.62 15.66
N HIS A 207 -4.90 1.90 14.54
CA HIS A 207 -5.75 0.71 14.53
C HIS A 207 -5.21 -0.43 15.39
N PHE A 208 -3.89 -0.57 15.50
CA PHE A 208 -3.26 -1.69 16.21
C PHE A 208 -3.02 -1.43 17.70
N PHE A 209 -2.86 -0.17 18.11
CA PHE A 209 -2.53 0.19 19.49
C PHE A 209 -3.54 1.12 20.16
N ASP A 210 -4.21 1.99 19.41
CA ASP A 210 -5.04 3.06 19.99
C ASP A 210 -6.56 2.78 19.87
N TRP A 211 -6.98 1.90 18.97
CA TRP A 211 -8.39 1.53 18.75
C TRP A 211 -8.89 0.39 19.67
N GLY A 212 -8.07 0.01 20.66
CA GLY A 212 -8.42 -0.93 21.73
C GLY A 212 -8.03 -2.39 21.46
N ASP A 213 -8.03 -3.18 22.53
CA ASP A 213 -7.49 -4.55 22.55
C ASP A 213 -8.19 -5.49 21.56
N SER A 214 -9.49 -5.29 21.29
CA SER A 214 -10.22 -6.12 20.30
C SER A 214 -9.62 -5.97 18.90
N PHE A 215 -9.36 -4.75 18.44
CA PHE A 215 -8.73 -4.52 17.15
C PHE A 215 -7.30 -5.07 17.12
N HIS A 216 -6.54 -4.84 18.19
CA HIS A 216 -5.19 -5.39 18.35
C HIS A 216 -5.17 -6.91 18.16
N ASP A 217 -5.99 -7.62 18.93
CA ASP A 217 -6.03 -9.08 18.97
C ASP A 217 -6.47 -9.68 17.64
N GLU A 218 -7.48 -9.10 16.99
CA GLU A 218 -7.96 -9.57 15.70
C GLU A 218 -6.93 -9.36 14.58
N ILE A 219 -6.27 -8.19 14.52
CA ILE A 219 -5.21 -7.91 13.56
C ILE A 219 -4.01 -8.84 13.80
N ALA A 220 -3.59 -8.98 15.07
CA ALA A 220 -2.50 -9.88 15.45
C ALA A 220 -2.81 -11.34 15.06
N LYS A 221 -4.07 -11.78 15.23
CA LYS A 221 -4.51 -13.12 14.83
C LYS A 221 -4.42 -13.32 13.31
N LEU A 222 -4.85 -12.34 12.51
CA LEU A 222 -4.74 -12.39 11.06
C LEU A 222 -3.27 -12.42 10.59
N MET A 223 -2.38 -11.67 11.26
CA MET A 223 -0.93 -11.72 11.01
C MET A 223 -0.33 -13.08 11.34
N GLU A 224 -0.71 -13.68 12.47
CA GLU A 224 -0.29 -15.03 12.86
C GLU A 224 -0.74 -16.06 11.83
N ILE A 225 -2.01 -16.00 11.39
CA ILE A 225 -2.56 -16.87 10.35
C ILE A 225 -1.74 -16.74 9.06
N ARG A 226 -1.51 -15.51 8.57
CA ARG A 226 -0.69 -15.24 7.38
C ARG A 226 0.68 -15.92 7.47
N LYS A 227 1.36 -15.75 8.61
CA LYS A 227 2.69 -16.32 8.86
C LYS A 227 2.66 -17.84 8.94
N SER A 228 1.70 -18.42 9.65
CA SER A 228 1.58 -19.87 9.86
C SER A 228 1.27 -20.63 8.56
N GLN A 229 0.53 -19.99 7.66
CA GLN A 229 0.15 -20.54 6.35
C GLN A 229 1.18 -20.22 5.25
N ASP A 230 2.29 -19.57 5.61
CA ASP A 230 3.34 -19.16 4.67
C ASP A 230 2.76 -18.39 3.47
N ILE A 231 1.83 -17.47 3.76
CA ILE A 231 1.29 -16.56 2.75
C ILE A 231 2.25 -15.40 2.59
N HIS A 232 2.67 -15.14 1.35
CA HIS A 232 3.69 -14.16 1.03
C HIS A 232 3.26 -13.26 -0.13
N SER A 233 4.10 -12.28 -0.46
CA SER A 233 3.76 -11.26 -1.47
C SER A 233 3.61 -11.76 -2.90
N ARG A 234 3.76 -13.07 -3.14
CA ARG A 234 3.63 -13.73 -4.45
C ARG A 234 2.63 -14.88 -4.43
N SER A 235 1.92 -15.07 -3.32
CA SER A 235 0.89 -16.08 -3.22
C SER A 235 -0.12 -15.92 -4.36
N ALA A 236 -0.65 -17.02 -4.86
CA ALA A 236 -1.72 -17.00 -5.84
C ALA A 236 -3.05 -16.71 -5.14
N VAL A 237 -3.92 -15.96 -5.79
CA VAL A 237 -5.29 -15.70 -5.31
C VAL A 237 -6.28 -16.20 -6.35
N LYS A 238 -7.30 -16.91 -5.88
CA LYS A 238 -8.45 -17.35 -6.67
C LYS A 238 -9.71 -16.77 -6.04
N ILE A 239 -10.31 -15.80 -6.71
CA ILE A 239 -11.58 -15.19 -6.28
C ILE A 239 -12.71 -16.17 -6.58
N LEU A 240 -13.56 -16.45 -5.58
CA LEU A 240 -14.70 -17.36 -5.72
C LEU A 240 -16.00 -16.57 -5.87
N GLU A 241 -16.24 -15.61 -4.99
CA GLU A 241 -17.43 -14.75 -5.00
C GLU A 241 -17.03 -13.27 -5.01
N ALA A 242 -17.76 -12.47 -5.76
CA ALA A 242 -17.65 -11.01 -5.78
C ALA A 242 -19.01 -10.42 -6.17
N SER A 243 -19.87 -10.20 -5.18
CA SER A 243 -21.21 -9.60 -5.30
C SER A 243 -21.28 -8.36 -4.39
N SER A 244 -22.43 -7.67 -4.31
CA SER A 244 -22.57 -6.48 -3.44
C SER A 244 -22.20 -6.73 -1.98
N ASN A 245 -22.66 -7.83 -1.40
CA ASN A 245 -22.53 -8.11 0.04
C ASN A 245 -21.59 -9.27 0.37
N LEU A 246 -20.90 -9.84 -0.62
CA LEU A 246 -19.99 -10.97 -0.40
C LEU A 246 -18.79 -10.89 -1.32
N TYR A 247 -17.61 -10.98 -0.71
CA TYR A 247 -16.38 -11.35 -1.39
C TYR A 247 -15.79 -12.58 -0.72
N SER A 248 -15.32 -13.54 -1.50
CA SER A 248 -14.53 -14.67 -0.98
C SER A 248 -13.41 -15.07 -1.91
N ALA A 249 -12.31 -15.55 -1.34
CA ALA A 249 -11.13 -15.94 -2.08
C ALA A 249 -10.37 -17.09 -1.41
N ILE A 250 -9.65 -17.86 -2.21
CA ILE A 250 -8.64 -18.83 -1.78
C ILE A 250 -7.25 -18.28 -2.11
N ILE A 251 -6.33 -18.37 -1.16
CA ILE A 251 -4.95 -17.92 -1.29
C ILE A 251 -4.01 -19.13 -1.11
N ASP A 252 -3.19 -19.38 -2.13
CA ASP A 252 -2.25 -20.51 -2.24
C ASP A 252 -2.86 -21.91 -2.04
N ASP A 253 -4.19 -22.06 -2.17
CA ASP A 253 -4.90 -23.29 -1.81
C ASP A 253 -4.70 -23.73 -0.34
N LYS A 254 -4.19 -22.82 0.51
CA LYS A 254 -3.91 -23.03 1.94
C LYS A 254 -4.87 -22.26 2.83
N LEU A 255 -5.23 -21.06 2.40
CA LEU A 255 -6.06 -20.12 3.15
C LEU A 255 -7.31 -19.78 2.35
N CYS A 256 -8.43 -19.63 3.02
CA CYS A 256 -9.67 -19.16 2.44
C CYS A 256 -10.25 -18.05 3.31
N MET A 257 -10.89 -17.06 2.71
CA MET A 257 -11.47 -15.96 3.47
C MET A 257 -12.76 -15.46 2.83
N LYS A 258 -13.59 -14.79 3.63
CA LYS A 258 -14.69 -13.95 3.15
C LYS A 258 -14.74 -12.60 3.87
N ILE A 259 -15.27 -11.59 3.19
CA ILE A 259 -15.75 -10.33 3.77
C ILE A 259 -17.18 -10.01 3.28
N GLY A 260 -17.86 -9.09 3.98
CA GLY A 260 -19.25 -8.71 3.73
C GLY A 260 -20.27 -9.49 4.55
N GLU A 261 -21.53 -9.04 4.50
CA GLU A 261 -22.66 -9.60 5.25
C GLU A 261 -23.18 -10.94 4.71
N GLY A 262 -22.88 -11.28 3.46
CA GLY A 262 -23.36 -12.50 2.82
C GLY A 262 -22.90 -13.75 3.56
N SER A 263 -23.83 -14.69 3.78
CA SER A 263 -23.51 -15.99 4.37
C SER A 263 -22.72 -16.84 3.38
N TRP A 264 -21.53 -17.29 3.79
CA TRP A 264 -20.64 -18.09 2.95
C TRP A 264 -19.61 -18.84 3.80
N CYS A 265 -19.24 -20.05 3.39
CA CYS A 265 -18.11 -20.82 3.94
C CYS A 265 -17.54 -21.73 2.84
N PRO A 266 -16.24 -22.12 2.93
CA PRO A 266 -15.66 -23.02 1.95
C PRO A 266 -16.26 -24.43 2.07
N SER A 267 -16.46 -25.07 0.93
CA SER A 267 -16.88 -26.48 0.86
C SER A 267 -15.69 -27.40 1.10
N GLY A 268 -15.85 -28.41 1.94
CA GLY A 268 -14.85 -29.45 2.16
C GLY A 268 -14.46 -29.61 3.63
N PRO A 269 -14.32 -30.85 4.15
CA PRO A 269 -13.99 -31.11 5.55
C PRO A 269 -12.56 -30.71 5.94
N GLU A 270 -11.70 -30.41 4.96
CA GLU A 270 -10.32 -29.96 5.19
C GLU A 270 -10.25 -28.54 5.74
N TRP A 271 -11.26 -27.70 5.48
CA TRP A 271 -11.24 -26.30 5.90
C TRP A 271 -11.64 -26.15 7.37
N LYS A 272 -10.77 -25.51 8.15
CA LYS A 272 -11.00 -25.21 9.57
C LYS A 272 -11.07 -23.72 9.79
N LEU A 273 -12.09 -23.27 10.53
CA LEU A 273 -12.24 -21.87 10.89
C LEU A 273 -11.05 -21.44 11.76
N ALA A 274 -10.37 -20.38 11.33
CA ALA A 274 -9.14 -19.86 11.92
C ALA A 274 -9.36 -18.56 12.69
N ALA A 275 -10.21 -17.68 12.15
CA ALA A 275 -10.63 -16.42 12.75
C ALA A 275 -11.98 -15.99 12.15
N CYS A 276 -12.76 -15.25 12.92
CA CYS A 276 -13.96 -14.57 12.44
C CYS A 276 -14.26 -13.35 13.32
N GLY A 277 -14.90 -12.36 12.74
CA GLY A 277 -15.38 -11.17 13.44
C GLY A 277 -16.53 -10.54 12.67
N ASP A 278 -16.79 -9.25 12.91
CA ASP A 278 -17.86 -8.55 12.21
C ASP A 278 -17.60 -8.53 10.70
N ARG A 279 -18.52 -9.10 9.92
CA ARG A 279 -18.46 -9.22 8.45
C ARG A 279 -17.20 -9.88 7.86
N TYR A 280 -16.38 -10.61 8.61
CA TYR A 280 -15.28 -11.41 8.03
C TYR A 280 -15.12 -12.79 8.67
N ALA A 281 -14.58 -13.72 7.89
CA ALA A 281 -14.16 -15.04 8.38
C ALA A 281 -12.99 -15.57 7.55
N VAL A 282 -12.10 -16.33 8.19
CA VAL A 282 -10.90 -16.91 7.60
C VAL A 282 -10.81 -18.38 7.99
N TRP A 283 -10.48 -19.23 7.03
CA TRP A 283 -10.25 -20.65 7.18
C TRP A 283 -8.86 -21.02 6.66
N HIS A 284 -8.28 -22.09 7.19
CA HIS A 284 -7.09 -22.71 6.63
C HIS A 284 -7.28 -24.22 6.48
N LYS A 285 -6.42 -24.86 5.68
CA LYS A 285 -6.30 -26.32 5.62
C LYS A 285 -5.42 -26.87 6.75
#